data_AF-A0A5V8QAU7-F1
#
_entry.id   AF-A0A5V8QAU7-F1
#
_cell.length_a   1.000
_cell.length_b   1.000
_cell.length_c   1.000
_cell.angle_alpha   90.00
_cell.angle_beta   90.00
_cell.angle_gamma   90.00
#
_symmetry.space_group_name_H-M   'P 1'
#
loop_
_entity.id
_entity.type
_entity.pdbx_description
1 polymer ?
#
loop_
_entity_poly.entity_id
_entity_poly.type
_entity_poly.pdbx_seq_one_letter_code
_entity_poly.pdbx_strand_id
1 'polypeptide(L)'
;SVLVARAGWLLARGQADAGQILLLAFGRKAAEEMDERIRERLHTEEITARTFHSLALYIIQQGSKKAPVVSKLESDATARHQLFLRTWRQQCSEKKAQAKGWRQWLEEEMQWVVPEGNFWDDETLQRRLAPRLDRWVSLMRMHGGAQAEMIAGAPEECRELFGKRIKLMAPLLKAWKSALKAENAVDFSGLIHQAMVILEKGRFISPWKHILVDEFQDISPQRAALLEALRKQNSQTTLFAVGDDWQAIYRFSGAQLSLTTAFHQTFGEGEHCHLDTTYRFNSRIGDIANRFVQQNPHQLKKPLNSLTPGDKKAVTLLDESQLDALLDKLSGYAKEDERILVLARYHHLKPASLQKAATRWPKLQIDFMTIHASKGQQADYVILVGLQEGNDGFPAPARESIMESALLPQVEDFPDAEERRLLYVALTRARARVWLLFNKDNPSRFVEALKQLDVPVARKP
;
A
#
# COMPACT_ATOMS: atom_id res chain seq x y z
N SER A 1 18.32 -3.98 -10.90
CA SER A 1 16.89 -3.83 -11.23
C SER A 1 16.65 -4.34 -12.64
N VAL A 2 15.67 -5.22 -12.84
CA VAL A 2 15.33 -5.76 -14.17
C VAL A 2 14.79 -4.68 -15.09
N LEU A 3 14.04 -3.70 -14.56
CA LEU A 3 13.57 -2.55 -15.35
C LEU A 3 14.74 -1.75 -15.94
N VAL A 4 15.74 -1.41 -15.11
CA VAL A 4 16.92 -0.65 -15.56
C VAL A 4 17.70 -1.44 -16.61
N ALA A 5 17.88 -2.75 -16.40
CA ALA A 5 18.52 -3.61 -17.40
C ALA A 5 17.72 -3.68 -18.71
N ARG A 6 16.38 -3.73 -18.65
CA ARG A 6 15.51 -3.71 -19.82
C ARG A 6 15.60 -2.39 -20.58
N ALA A 7 15.58 -1.25 -19.89
CA ALA A 7 15.78 0.05 -20.49
C ALA A 7 17.15 0.15 -21.19
N GLY A 8 18.23 -0.27 -20.52
CA GLY A 8 19.56 -0.32 -21.11
C GLY A 8 19.65 -1.23 -22.33
N TRP A 9 19.00 -2.41 -22.29
CA TRP A 9 18.94 -3.32 -23.43
C TRP A 9 18.21 -2.71 -24.63
N LEU A 10 17.10 -1.99 -24.42
CA LEU A 10 16.35 -1.32 -25.48
C LEU A 10 17.22 -0.26 -26.20
N LEU A 11 17.95 0.55 -25.42
CA LEU A 11 18.90 1.53 -25.95
C LEU A 11 20.03 0.85 -26.74
N ALA A 12 20.72 -0.11 -26.10
CA ALA A 12 21.90 -0.75 -26.67
C ALA A 12 21.60 -1.56 -27.95
N ARG A 13 20.37 -2.05 -28.09
CA ARG A 13 19.91 -2.81 -29.27
C ARG A 13 19.21 -1.94 -30.32
N GLY A 14 19.17 -0.62 -30.14
CA GLY A 14 18.49 0.30 -31.04
C GLY A 14 16.99 0.01 -31.20
N GLN A 15 16.36 -0.60 -30.18
CA GLN A 15 14.92 -0.88 -30.20
C GLN A 15 14.11 0.37 -29.84
N ALA A 16 14.71 1.31 -29.10
CA ALA A 16 14.11 2.59 -28.78
C ALA A 16 15.17 3.65 -28.44
N ASP A 17 14.84 4.90 -28.73
CA ASP A 17 15.56 6.07 -28.21
C ASP A 17 15.13 6.36 -26.76
N ALA A 18 15.93 7.10 -25.99
CA ALA A 18 15.62 7.41 -24.59
C ALA A 18 14.24 8.07 -24.39
N GLY A 19 13.87 9.01 -25.27
CA GLY A 19 12.55 9.67 -25.26
C GLY A 19 11.36 8.75 -25.57
N GLN A 20 11.62 7.52 -26.07
CA GLN A 20 10.60 6.52 -26.38
C GLN A 20 10.38 5.51 -25.23
N ILE A 21 11.11 5.66 -24.12
CA ILE A 21 11.02 4.79 -22.94
C ILE A 21 10.38 5.57 -21.78
N LEU A 22 9.29 5.04 -21.24
CA LEU A 22 8.62 5.56 -20.05
C LEU A 22 8.84 4.61 -18.88
N LEU A 23 9.52 5.07 -17.83
CA LEU A 23 9.67 4.34 -16.57
C LEU A 23 8.72 4.90 -15.51
N LEU A 24 7.96 4.01 -14.87
CA LEU A 24 6.97 4.38 -13.87
C LEU A 24 7.23 3.71 -12.51
N ALA A 25 7.07 4.53 -11.47
CA ALA A 25 7.13 4.12 -10.08
C ALA A 25 5.91 4.66 -9.30
N PHE A 26 5.59 4.02 -8.17
CA PHE A 26 4.41 4.36 -7.37
C PHE A 26 4.60 5.53 -6.40
N GLY A 27 5.84 5.85 -6.04
CA GLY A 27 6.17 6.92 -5.11
C GLY A 27 7.40 7.70 -5.56
N ARG A 28 7.53 8.92 -5.04
CA ARG A 28 8.65 9.82 -5.38
C ARG A 28 10.01 9.19 -5.05
N LYS A 29 10.15 8.61 -3.85
CA LYS A 29 11.37 7.91 -3.44
C LYS A 29 11.75 6.77 -4.40
N ALA A 30 10.76 5.97 -4.83
CA ALA A 30 11.00 4.87 -5.76
C ALA A 30 11.40 5.37 -7.16
N ALA A 31 10.87 6.51 -7.61
CA ALA A 31 11.31 7.16 -8.85
C ALA A 31 12.75 7.68 -8.72
N GLU A 32 13.07 8.37 -7.62
CA GLU A 32 14.43 8.88 -7.34
C GLU A 32 15.47 7.75 -7.27
N GLU A 33 15.17 6.66 -6.55
CA GLU A 33 16.03 5.47 -6.51
C GLU A 33 16.20 4.81 -7.89
N MET A 34 15.18 4.90 -8.75
CA MET A 34 15.26 4.35 -10.11
C MET A 34 16.14 5.24 -11.01
N ASP A 35 16.03 6.56 -10.89
CA ASP A 35 16.89 7.52 -11.58
C ASP A 35 18.36 7.37 -11.18
N GLU A 36 18.66 7.21 -9.89
CA GLU A 36 20.01 6.92 -9.40
C GLU A 36 20.57 5.66 -10.05
N ARG A 37 19.79 4.57 -10.08
CA ARG A 37 20.22 3.31 -10.70
C ARG A 37 20.44 3.42 -12.21
N ILE A 38 19.65 4.24 -12.91
CA ILE A 38 19.84 4.50 -14.34
C ILE A 38 21.17 5.23 -14.55
N ARG A 39 21.43 6.30 -13.78
CA ARG A 39 22.68 7.06 -13.86
C ARG A 39 23.90 6.17 -13.57
N GLU A 40 23.82 5.37 -12.52
CA GLU A 40 24.91 4.49 -12.10
C GLU A 40 25.21 3.37 -13.10
N ARG A 41 24.18 2.76 -13.69
CA ARG A 41 24.35 1.54 -14.50
C ARG A 41 24.36 1.77 -16.00
N LEU A 42 23.62 2.77 -16.47
CA LEU A 42 23.47 3.10 -17.88
C LEU A 42 24.23 4.36 -18.27
N HIS A 43 24.76 5.11 -17.29
CA HIS A 43 25.53 6.34 -17.51
C HIS A 43 24.80 7.36 -18.39
N THR A 44 23.47 7.48 -18.21
CA THR A 44 22.61 8.42 -18.92
C THR A 44 21.64 9.11 -17.97
N GLU A 45 21.27 10.34 -18.30
CA GLU A 45 20.18 11.09 -17.65
C GLU A 45 18.99 11.32 -18.59
N GLU A 46 19.05 10.78 -19.80
CA GLU A 46 18.00 10.98 -20.82
C GLU A 46 16.72 10.18 -20.52
N ILE A 47 16.84 9.09 -19.75
CA ILE A 47 15.70 8.33 -19.23
C ILE A 47 15.46 8.75 -17.79
N THR A 48 14.24 9.19 -17.51
CA THR A 48 13.79 9.57 -16.16
C THR A 48 12.58 8.77 -15.74
N ALA A 49 12.60 8.26 -14.51
CA ALA A 49 11.47 7.62 -13.87
C ALA A 49 10.45 8.66 -13.41
N ARG A 50 9.18 8.34 -13.57
CA ARG A 50 8.07 9.21 -13.22
C ARG A 50 7.12 8.51 -12.26
N THR A 51 6.49 9.28 -11.40
CA THR A 51 5.26 8.81 -10.74
C THR A 51 4.07 8.94 -11.68
N PHE A 52 3.02 8.14 -11.47
CA PHE A 52 1.77 8.27 -12.23
C PHE A 52 1.18 9.69 -12.21
N HIS A 53 1.24 10.39 -11.07
CA HIS A 53 0.77 11.77 -10.98
C HIS A 53 1.66 12.73 -11.78
N SER A 54 2.99 12.56 -11.74
CA SER A 54 3.90 13.38 -12.56
C SER A 54 3.77 13.11 -14.06
N LEU A 55 3.44 11.87 -14.45
CA LEU A 55 3.10 11.52 -15.83
C LEU A 55 1.80 12.22 -16.26
N ALA A 56 0.75 12.14 -15.44
CA ALA A 56 -0.51 12.80 -15.74
C ALA A 56 -0.34 14.33 -15.87
N LEU A 57 0.42 14.95 -14.97
CA LEU A 57 0.75 16.38 -15.06
C LEU A 57 1.47 16.71 -16.37
N TYR A 58 2.46 15.89 -16.77
CA TYR A 58 3.18 16.06 -18.04
C TYR A 58 2.23 15.98 -19.25
N ILE A 59 1.38 14.95 -19.31
CA ILE A 59 0.39 14.79 -20.38
C ILE A 59 -0.52 16.01 -20.46
N ILE A 60 -0.99 16.52 -19.32
CA ILE A 60 -1.88 17.69 -19.30
C ILE A 60 -1.14 18.94 -19.79
N GLN A 61 0.08 19.18 -19.33
CA GLN A 61 0.88 20.34 -19.74
C GLN A 61 1.18 20.34 -21.25
N GLN A 62 1.39 19.17 -21.84
CA GLN A 62 1.66 19.06 -23.28
C GLN A 62 0.37 19.11 -24.12
N GLY A 63 -0.76 18.59 -23.61
CA GLY A 63 -2.03 18.55 -24.33
C GLY A 63 -2.99 19.71 -24.06
N SER A 64 -2.61 20.67 -23.20
CA SER A 64 -3.43 21.81 -22.81
C SER A 64 -2.59 23.08 -22.66
N LYS A 65 -3.13 24.22 -23.10
CA LYS A 65 -2.50 25.54 -22.88
C LYS A 65 -2.47 25.97 -21.41
N LYS A 66 -3.27 25.32 -20.56
CA LYS A 66 -3.36 25.63 -19.12
C LYS A 66 -2.80 24.46 -18.33
N ALA A 67 -1.70 24.71 -17.62
CA ALA A 67 -1.18 23.77 -16.64
C ALA A 67 -2.16 23.69 -15.46
N PRO A 68 -2.49 22.48 -14.98
CA PRO A 68 -3.36 22.33 -13.83
C PRO A 68 -2.59 22.70 -12.56
N VAL A 69 -3.26 23.38 -11.64
CA VAL A 69 -2.73 23.62 -10.30
C VAL A 69 -3.23 22.49 -9.40
N VAL A 70 -2.32 21.82 -8.68
CA VAL A 70 -2.73 20.84 -7.67
C VAL A 70 -3.19 21.59 -6.44
N SER A 71 -4.36 21.22 -5.90
CA SER A 71 -4.94 21.92 -4.76
C SER A 71 -4.04 21.84 -3.54
N LYS A 72 -3.95 22.93 -2.78
CA LYS A 72 -3.19 22.95 -1.51
C LYS A 72 -3.75 21.95 -0.50
N LEU A 73 -5.04 21.65 -0.63
CA LEU A 73 -5.72 20.65 0.19
C LEU A 73 -5.12 19.26 0.04
N GLU A 74 -4.47 18.91 -1.07
CA GLU A 74 -3.81 17.60 -1.20
C GLU A 74 -2.64 17.42 -0.22
N SER A 75 -1.90 18.51 0.04
CA SER A 75 -0.76 18.51 0.95
C SER A 75 -1.08 18.89 2.39
N ASP A 76 -2.29 19.41 2.67
CA ASP A 76 -2.67 19.92 4.00
C ASP A 76 -3.84 19.13 4.61
N ALA A 77 -3.51 18.09 5.38
CA ALA A 77 -4.49 17.26 6.07
C ALA A 77 -5.34 18.05 7.07
N THR A 78 -4.77 19.05 7.74
CA THR A 78 -5.48 19.88 8.71
C THR A 78 -6.57 20.70 8.02
N ALA A 79 -6.24 21.34 6.90
CA ALA A 79 -7.22 22.09 6.11
C ALA A 79 -8.33 21.20 5.56
N ARG A 80 -8.01 19.97 5.09
CA ARG A 80 -9.03 18.99 4.67
C ARG A 80 -9.97 18.61 5.80
N HIS A 81 -9.42 18.25 6.95
CA HIS A 81 -10.20 17.89 8.13
C HIS A 81 -11.16 19.01 8.54
N GLN A 82 -10.66 20.26 8.56
CA GLN A 82 -11.50 21.43 8.88
C GLN A 82 -12.62 21.65 7.86
N LEU A 83 -12.35 21.49 6.56
CA LEU A 83 -13.36 21.60 5.50
C LEU A 83 -14.49 20.57 5.71
N PHE A 84 -14.11 19.30 5.93
CA PHE A 84 -15.07 18.22 6.10
C PHE A 84 -15.86 18.33 7.39
N LEU A 85 -15.21 18.64 8.52
CA LEU A 85 -15.89 18.85 9.79
C LEU A 85 -16.87 20.02 9.73
N ARG A 86 -16.48 21.15 9.09
CA ARG A 86 -17.38 22.30 8.92
C ARG A 86 -18.63 21.91 8.14
N THR A 87 -18.45 21.20 7.03
CA THR A 87 -19.56 20.76 6.18
C THR A 87 -20.44 19.73 6.90
N TRP A 88 -19.83 18.80 7.64
CA TRP A 88 -20.54 17.81 8.43
C TRP A 88 -21.37 18.44 9.55
N ARG A 89 -20.80 19.38 10.31
CA ARG A 89 -21.52 20.14 11.34
C ARG A 89 -22.69 20.89 10.76
N GLN A 90 -22.47 21.62 9.67
CA GLN A 90 -23.51 22.40 9.00
C GLN A 90 -24.70 21.51 8.56
N GLN A 91 -24.45 20.37 7.90
CA GLN A 91 -25.56 19.52 7.47
C GLN A 91 -26.32 18.89 8.65
N CYS A 92 -25.64 18.54 9.74
CA CYS A 92 -26.27 18.00 10.94
C CYS A 92 -27.14 19.07 11.63
N SER A 93 -26.64 20.30 11.73
CA SER A 93 -27.38 21.41 12.36
C SER A 93 -28.58 21.87 11.52
N GLU A 94 -28.46 21.89 10.19
CA GLU A 94 -29.50 22.41 9.31
C GLU A 94 -30.61 21.38 8.99
N LYS A 95 -30.29 20.07 8.99
CA LYS A 95 -31.21 19.03 8.53
C LYS A 95 -31.30 17.89 9.54
N LYS A 96 -32.45 17.81 10.25
CA LYS A 96 -32.74 16.72 11.20
C LYS A 96 -32.53 15.31 10.63
N ALA A 97 -32.88 15.11 9.34
CA ALA A 97 -32.67 13.83 8.66
C ALA A 97 -31.17 13.47 8.51
N GLN A 98 -30.31 14.46 8.25
CA GLN A 98 -28.85 14.26 8.19
C GLN A 98 -28.30 13.93 9.58
N ALA A 99 -28.67 14.69 10.61
CA ALA A 99 -28.26 14.41 11.98
C ALA A 99 -28.66 12.99 12.43
N LYS A 100 -29.90 12.59 12.16
CA LYS A 100 -30.39 11.23 12.47
C LYS A 100 -29.59 10.15 11.73
N GLY A 101 -29.36 10.33 10.42
CA GLY A 101 -28.59 9.37 9.63
C GLY A 101 -27.14 9.24 10.04
N TRP A 102 -26.48 10.35 10.42
CA TRP A 102 -25.12 10.33 10.95
C TRP A 102 -25.06 9.67 12.32
N ARG A 103 -25.98 9.99 13.25
CA ARG A 103 -26.06 9.32 14.54
C ARG A 103 -26.19 7.81 14.36
N GLN A 104 -27.13 7.38 13.53
CA GLN A 104 -27.34 5.96 13.22
C GLN A 104 -26.06 5.30 12.68
N TRP A 105 -25.37 5.95 11.74
CA TRP A 105 -24.12 5.42 11.19
C TRP A 105 -23.04 5.26 12.27
N LEU A 106 -22.86 6.28 13.12
CA LEU A 106 -21.83 6.28 14.16
C LEU A 106 -22.14 5.27 15.28
N GLU A 107 -23.40 5.12 15.67
CA GLU A 107 -23.81 4.20 16.74
C GLU A 107 -23.85 2.74 16.25
N GLU A 108 -24.52 2.45 15.13
CA GLU A 108 -24.79 1.07 14.71
C GLU A 108 -23.61 0.41 14.00
N GLU A 109 -22.94 1.12 13.09
CA GLU A 109 -21.89 0.55 12.24
C GLU A 109 -20.51 0.76 12.86
N MET A 110 -20.26 1.97 13.35
CA MET A 110 -18.96 2.29 13.95
C MET A 110 -18.88 1.86 15.42
N GLN A 111 -20.02 1.54 16.05
CA GLN A 111 -20.11 1.17 17.47
C GLN A 111 -19.56 2.26 18.40
N TRP A 112 -19.83 3.53 18.08
CA TRP A 112 -19.37 4.66 18.88
C TRP A 112 -20.45 5.14 19.83
N VAL A 113 -20.03 5.56 21.01
CA VAL A 113 -20.90 6.30 21.93
C VAL A 113 -21.05 7.72 21.40
N VAL A 114 -22.27 8.09 21.02
CA VAL A 114 -22.60 9.42 20.49
C VAL A 114 -23.36 10.21 21.56
N PRO A 115 -22.84 11.38 22.01
CA PRO A 115 -23.51 12.19 23.03
C PRO A 115 -24.95 12.55 22.66
N GLU A 116 -25.81 12.76 23.66
CA GLU A 116 -27.15 13.31 23.41
C GLU A 116 -27.10 14.76 22.90
N GLY A 117 -28.20 15.21 22.29
CA GLY A 117 -28.28 16.57 21.73
C GLY A 117 -27.42 16.78 20.49
N ASN A 118 -26.74 17.93 20.42
CA ASN A 118 -25.95 18.40 19.28
C ASN A 118 -24.57 17.74 19.24
N PHE A 119 -24.55 16.41 19.05
CA PHE A 119 -23.33 15.60 19.07
C PHE A 119 -22.26 16.07 18.06
N TRP A 120 -22.64 16.82 17.01
CA TRP A 120 -21.71 17.36 16.03
C TRP A 120 -20.79 18.45 16.59
N ASP A 121 -21.08 19.01 17.77
CA ASP A 121 -20.22 19.97 18.46
C ASP A 121 -19.24 19.29 19.42
N ASP A 122 -19.33 17.97 19.64
CA ASP A 122 -18.40 17.23 20.50
C ASP A 122 -16.99 17.11 19.88
N GLU A 123 -15.98 17.61 20.61
CA GLU A 123 -14.60 17.66 20.11
C GLU A 123 -13.93 16.29 19.99
N THR A 124 -14.32 15.34 20.85
CA THR A 124 -13.74 13.98 20.83
C THR A 124 -14.25 13.22 19.61
N LEU A 125 -15.54 13.33 19.33
CA LEU A 125 -16.17 12.77 18.15
C LEU A 125 -15.62 13.40 16.87
N GLN A 126 -15.48 14.72 16.83
CA GLN A 126 -14.89 15.43 15.69
C GLN A 126 -13.46 14.95 15.40
N ARG A 127 -12.61 14.80 16.43
CA ARG A 127 -11.23 14.29 16.27
C ARG A 127 -11.19 12.87 15.71
N ARG A 128 -12.12 12.01 16.13
CA ARG A 128 -12.23 10.63 15.62
C ARG A 128 -12.80 10.56 14.20
N LEU A 129 -13.76 11.43 13.89
CA LEU A 129 -14.49 11.41 12.62
C LEU A 129 -13.70 12.07 11.48
N ALA A 130 -12.97 13.14 11.73
CA ALA A 130 -12.21 13.87 10.71
C ALA A 130 -11.35 13.00 9.77
N PRO A 131 -10.46 12.11 10.27
CA PRO A 131 -9.66 11.26 9.38
C PRO A 131 -10.51 10.22 8.63
N ARG A 132 -11.67 9.82 9.16
CA ARG A 132 -12.60 8.93 8.46
C ARG A 132 -13.30 9.65 7.31
N LEU A 133 -13.71 10.90 7.50
CA LEU A 133 -14.28 11.72 6.43
C LEU A 133 -13.28 11.93 5.29
N ASP A 134 -12.02 12.24 5.63
CA ASP A 134 -10.95 12.38 4.64
C ASP A 134 -10.78 11.09 3.83
N ARG A 135 -10.66 9.94 4.52
CA ARG A 135 -10.56 8.62 3.90
C ARG A 135 -11.74 8.32 2.98
N TRP A 136 -12.97 8.52 3.44
CA TRP A 136 -14.16 8.19 2.65
C TRP A 136 -14.31 9.09 1.42
N VAL A 137 -14.02 10.39 1.54
CA VAL A 137 -14.00 11.30 0.37
C VAL A 137 -12.91 10.87 -0.61
N SER A 138 -11.72 10.54 -0.13
CA SER A 138 -10.62 10.04 -0.97
C SER A 138 -11.01 8.76 -1.72
N LEU A 139 -11.62 7.77 -1.05
CA LEU A 139 -12.13 6.55 -1.68
C LEU A 139 -13.17 6.85 -2.78
N MET A 140 -14.12 7.77 -2.52
CA MET A 140 -15.10 8.18 -3.53
C MET A 140 -14.41 8.85 -4.73
N ARG A 141 -13.34 9.63 -4.53
CA ARG A 141 -12.55 10.25 -5.62
C ARG A 141 -11.73 9.23 -6.41
N MET A 142 -11.13 8.25 -5.73
CA MET A 142 -10.36 7.16 -6.35
C MET A 142 -11.23 6.14 -7.07
N HIS A 143 -12.48 5.95 -6.66
CA HIS A 143 -13.43 5.18 -7.45
C HIS A 143 -13.81 5.94 -8.72
N GLY A 144 -14.11 7.24 -8.58
CA GLY A 144 -14.59 8.06 -9.69
C GLY A 144 -16.03 7.72 -10.09
N GLY A 145 -16.49 8.31 -11.19
CA GLY A 145 -17.87 8.12 -11.68
C GLY A 145 -18.93 8.90 -10.90
N ALA A 146 -20.19 8.68 -11.29
CA ALA A 146 -21.34 9.23 -10.59
C ALA A 146 -21.66 8.43 -9.32
N GLN A 147 -22.29 9.07 -8.33
CA GLN A 147 -22.69 8.40 -7.09
C GLN A 147 -23.65 7.22 -7.34
N ALA A 148 -24.48 7.29 -8.39
CA ALA A 148 -25.36 6.19 -8.79
C ALA A 148 -24.56 4.97 -9.31
N GLU A 149 -23.49 5.20 -10.06
CA GLU A 149 -22.60 4.14 -10.56
C GLU A 149 -21.85 3.48 -9.41
N MET A 150 -21.35 4.26 -8.44
CA MET A 150 -20.75 3.73 -7.21
C MET A 150 -21.71 2.78 -6.49
N ILE A 151 -22.97 3.19 -6.31
CA ILE A 151 -23.98 2.37 -5.63
C ILE A 151 -24.29 1.10 -6.44
N ALA A 152 -24.43 1.21 -7.76
CA ALA A 152 -24.70 0.06 -8.61
C ALA A 152 -23.56 -0.98 -8.58
N GLY A 153 -22.31 -0.52 -8.52
CA GLY A 153 -21.12 -1.37 -8.44
C GLY A 153 -20.85 -1.98 -7.06
N ALA A 154 -21.54 -1.55 -6.00
CA ALA A 154 -21.33 -2.06 -4.65
C ALA A 154 -21.80 -3.52 -4.50
N PRO A 155 -21.16 -4.32 -3.62
CA PRO A 155 -21.61 -5.66 -3.26
C PRO A 155 -23.08 -5.68 -2.87
N GLU A 156 -23.82 -6.67 -3.35
CA GLU A 156 -25.27 -6.75 -3.19
C GLU A 156 -25.71 -6.70 -1.72
N GLU A 157 -24.98 -7.42 -0.87
CA GLU A 157 -25.20 -7.52 0.57
C GLU A 157 -25.16 -6.17 1.30
N CYS A 158 -24.32 -5.23 0.85
CA CYS A 158 -24.16 -3.93 1.49
C CYS A 158 -24.73 -2.76 0.67
N ARG A 159 -25.26 -3.01 -0.53
CA ARG A 159 -25.64 -1.99 -1.52
C ARG A 159 -26.64 -0.97 -0.98
N GLU A 160 -27.67 -1.44 -0.27
CA GLU A 160 -28.71 -0.54 0.27
C GLU A 160 -28.14 0.40 1.34
N LEU A 161 -27.40 -0.15 2.31
CA LEU A 161 -26.76 0.63 3.38
C LEU A 161 -25.71 1.58 2.81
N PHE A 162 -24.90 1.11 1.86
CA PHE A 162 -23.93 1.95 1.15
C PHE A 162 -24.61 3.12 0.44
N GLY A 163 -25.75 2.90 -0.22
CA GLY A 163 -26.55 3.98 -0.81
C GLY A 163 -26.99 5.03 0.21
N LYS A 164 -27.33 4.61 1.45
CA LYS A 164 -27.62 5.56 2.56
C LYS A 164 -26.36 6.34 2.95
N ARG A 165 -25.18 5.71 3.03
CA ARG A 165 -23.91 6.39 3.35
C ARG A 165 -23.49 7.39 2.28
N ILE A 166 -23.62 7.02 1.01
CA ILE A 166 -23.34 7.90 -0.13
C ILE A 166 -24.21 9.17 -0.08
N LYS A 167 -25.47 9.09 0.35
CA LYS A 167 -26.33 10.27 0.54
C LYS A 167 -25.85 11.19 1.67
N LEU A 168 -25.33 10.64 2.78
CA LEU A 168 -24.73 11.41 3.87
C LEU A 168 -23.39 12.05 3.47
N MET A 169 -22.63 11.38 2.60
CA MET A 169 -21.33 11.84 2.10
C MET A 169 -21.44 12.84 0.93
N ALA A 170 -22.58 12.89 0.25
CA ALA A 170 -22.77 13.75 -0.94
C ALA A 170 -22.45 15.24 -0.68
N PRO A 171 -22.86 15.86 0.44
CA PRO A 171 -22.52 17.25 0.74
C PRO A 171 -21.01 17.46 0.94
N LEU A 172 -20.31 16.50 1.54
CA LEU A 172 -18.86 16.57 1.75
C LEU A 172 -18.10 16.47 0.43
N LEU A 173 -18.51 15.54 -0.45
CA LEU A 173 -17.94 15.44 -1.79
C LEU A 173 -18.21 16.71 -2.62
N LYS A 174 -19.38 17.33 -2.45
CA LYS A 174 -19.70 18.62 -3.07
C LYS A 174 -18.80 19.73 -2.52
N ALA A 175 -18.59 19.81 -1.21
CA ALA A 175 -17.70 20.79 -0.58
C ALA A 175 -16.26 20.64 -1.08
N TRP A 176 -15.76 19.41 -1.20
CA TRP A 176 -14.46 19.10 -1.82
C TRP A 176 -14.37 19.66 -3.24
N LYS A 177 -15.31 19.28 -4.12
CA LYS A 177 -15.35 19.75 -5.51
C LYS A 177 -15.44 21.27 -5.62
N SER A 178 -16.21 21.91 -4.74
CA SER A 178 -16.32 23.38 -4.69
C SER A 178 -15.02 24.04 -4.26
N ALA A 179 -14.31 23.49 -3.28
CA ALA A 179 -13.02 24.01 -2.83
C ALA A 179 -11.96 23.93 -3.95
N LEU A 180 -11.88 22.79 -4.64
CA LEU A 180 -11.02 22.64 -5.82
C LEU A 180 -11.35 23.68 -6.90
N LYS A 181 -12.64 23.90 -7.17
CA LYS A 181 -13.09 24.91 -8.15
C LYS A 181 -12.72 26.33 -7.73
N ALA A 182 -12.83 26.66 -6.45
CA ALA A 182 -12.47 27.98 -5.91
C ALA A 182 -10.97 28.27 -6.03
N GLU A 183 -10.13 27.24 -5.89
CA GLU A 183 -8.68 27.32 -6.13
C GLU A 183 -8.30 27.27 -7.62
N ASN A 184 -9.28 27.06 -8.52
CA ASN A 184 -9.06 26.69 -9.92
C ASN A 184 -8.03 25.54 -10.04
N ALA A 185 -8.17 24.56 -9.15
CA ALA A 185 -7.21 23.50 -8.93
C ALA A 185 -7.85 22.11 -9.11
N VAL A 186 -7.00 21.09 -9.09
CA VAL A 186 -7.36 19.67 -9.24
C VAL A 186 -6.78 18.85 -8.08
N ASP A 187 -7.43 17.73 -7.80
CA ASP A 187 -6.93 16.70 -6.89
C ASP A 187 -6.15 15.63 -7.66
N PHE A 188 -5.47 14.72 -6.95
CA PHE A 188 -4.62 13.69 -7.56
C PHE A 188 -5.42 12.74 -8.46
N SER A 189 -6.62 12.32 -8.03
CA SER A 189 -7.51 11.52 -8.88
C SER A 189 -7.98 12.31 -10.11
N GLY A 190 -8.24 13.60 -9.96
CA GLY A 190 -8.59 14.51 -11.04
C GLY A 190 -7.48 14.68 -12.07
N LEU A 191 -6.21 14.69 -11.66
CA LEU A 191 -5.07 14.70 -12.59
C LEU A 191 -5.07 13.48 -13.50
N ILE A 192 -5.20 12.27 -12.94
CA ILE A 192 -5.23 11.04 -13.75
C ILE A 192 -6.39 11.08 -14.74
N HIS A 193 -7.59 11.46 -14.28
CA HIS A 193 -8.77 11.55 -15.14
C HIS A 193 -8.61 12.59 -16.26
N GLN A 194 -8.07 13.77 -15.96
CA GLN A 194 -7.83 14.80 -16.98
C GLN A 194 -6.80 14.36 -18.02
N ALA A 195 -5.74 13.67 -17.60
CA ALA A 195 -4.75 13.12 -18.52
C ALA A 195 -5.40 12.09 -19.47
N MET A 196 -6.25 11.20 -18.96
CA MET A 196 -7.02 10.27 -19.79
C MET A 196 -7.90 11.00 -20.82
N VAL A 197 -8.64 12.03 -20.40
CA VAL A 197 -9.48 12.84 -21.32
C VAL A 197 -8.64 13.51 -22.41
N ILE A 198 -7.41 13.93 -22.11
CA ILE A 198 -6.49 14.52 -23.09
C ILE A 198 -5.99 13.48 -24.10
N LEU A 199 -5.67 12.26 -23.63
CA LEU A 199 -5.28 11.13 -24.46
C LEU A 199 -6.41 10.71 -25.40
N GLU A 200 -7.62 10.55 -24.89
CA GLU A 200 -8.82 10.16 -25.65
C GLU A 200 -9.17 11.17 -26.73
N LYS A 201 -8.96 12.47 -26.46
CA LYS A 201 -9.18 13.55 -27.44
C LYS A 201 -8.03 13.69 -28.45
N GLY A 202 -6.98 12.88 -28.37
CA GLY A 202 -5.82 12.97 -29.24
C GLY A 202 -5.02 14.27 -29.11
N ARG A 203 -5.18 14.99 -27.99
CA ARG A 203 -4.49 16.29 -27.77
C ARG A 203 -3.05 16.13 -27.29
N PHE A 204 -2.71 14.93 -26.84
CA PHE A 204 -1.34 14.52 -26.56
C PHE A 204 -1.09 13.23 -27.34
N ILE A 205 0.01 13.17 -28.07
CA ILE A 205 0.47 11.97 -28.77
C ILE A 205 1.60 11.36 -27.95
N SER A 206 1.39 10.14 -27.44
CA SER A 206 2.40 9.42 -26.68
C SER A 206 3.68 9.22 -27.49
N PRO A 207 4.85 9.74 -27.05
CA PRO A 207 6.12 9.45 -27.68
C PRO A 207 6.65 8.05 -27.30
N TRP A 208 6.06 7.41 -26.30
CA TRP A 208 6.59 6.20 -25.69
C TRP A 208 6.16 4.95 -26.44
N LYS A 209 7.17 4.17 -26.88
CA LYS A 209 7.02 2.82 -27.44
C LYS A 209 7.10 1.75 -26.36
N HIS A 210 7.82 2.02 -25.27
CA HIS A 210 7.97 1.06 -24.17
C HIS A 210 7.60 1.71 -22.85
N ILE A 211 6.59 1.14 -22.19
CA ILE A 211 6.16 1.54 -20.85
C ILE A 211 6.62 0.47 -19.89
N LEU A 212 7.46 0.85 -18.93
CA LEU A 212 8.07 -0.04 -17.94
C LEU A 212 7.55 0.37 -16.56
N VAL A 213 6.95 -0.56 -15.81
CA VAL A 213 6.30 -0.28 -14.52
C VAL A 213 6.86 -1.21 -13.44
N ASP A 214 7.37 -0.62 -12.35
CA ASP A 214 7.83 -1.35 -11.16
C ASP A 214 6.72 -1.46 -10.11
N GLU A 215 6.83 -2.42 -9.19
CA GLU A 215 5.86 -2.68 -8.10
C GLU A 215 4.40 -2.80 -8.61
N PHE A 216 4.19 -3.48 -9.73
CA PHE A 216 2.90 -3.54 -10.43
C PHE A 216 1.75 -4.07 -9.56
N GLN A 217 2.06 -4.85 -8.52
CA GLN A 217 1.06 -5.33 -7.55
C GLN A 217 0.35 -4.21 -6.77
N ASP A 218 0.91 -2.99 -6.78
CA ASP A 218 0.32 -1.82 -6.11
C ASP A 218 -0.54 -0.98 -7.08
N ILE A 219 -0.82 -1.48 -8.28
CA ILE A 219 -1.62 -0.78 -9.30
C ILE A 219 -3.09 -0.67 -8.91
N SER A 220 -3.67 0.52 -9.10
CA SER A 220 -5.10 0.78 -8.95
C SER A 220 -5.80 0.80 -10.32
N PRO A 221 -7.13 0.59 -10.36
CA PRO A 221 -7.90 0.62 -11.62
C PRO A 221 -7.72 1.91 -12.42
N GLN A 222 -7.68 3.07 -11.76
CA GLN A 222 -7.46 4.36 -12.43
C GLN A 222 -6.08 4.44 -13.10
N ARG A 223 -5.03 3.91 -12.45
CA ARG A 223 -3.67 3.89 -13.00
C ARG A 223 -3.55 2.89 -14.16
N ALA A 224 -4.17 1.71 -14.03
CA ALA A 224 -4.27 0.74 -15.12
C ALA A 224 -4.99 1.32 -16.34
N ALA A 225 -6.10 2.04 -16.15
CA ALA A 225 -6.82 2.70 -17.22
C ALA A 225 -5.98 3.76 -17.95
N LEU A 226 -5.12 4.49 -17.24
CA LEU A 226 -4.16 5.41 -17.85
C LEU A 226 -3.12 4.69 -18.73
N LEU A 227 -2.60 3.54 -18.27
CA LEU A 227 -1.68 2.72 -19.08
C LEU A 227 -2.36 2.20 -20.36
N GLU A 228 -3.59 1.71 -20.24
CA GLU A 228 -4.38 1.26 -21.38
C GLU A 228 -4.70 2.40 -22.37
N ALA A 229 -5.03 3.60 -21.86
CA ALA A 229 -5.25 4.77 -22.72
C ALA A 229 -3.99 5.14 -23.52
N LEU A 230 -2.79 5.04 -22.93
CA LEU A 230 -1.53 5.26 -23.63
C LEU A 230 -1.28 4.20 -24.71
N ARG A 231 -1.51 2.92 -24.40
CA ARG A 231 -1.31 1.81 -25.35
C ARG A 231 -2.30 1.86 -26.51
N LYS A 232 -3.54 2.29 -26.28
CA LYS A 232 -4.56 2.41 -27.33
C LYS A 232 -4.19 3.42 -28.42
N GLN A 233 -3.33 4.41 -28.14
CA GLN A 233 -2.88 5.37 -29.16
C GLN A 233 -1.94 4.73 -30.19
N ASN A 234 -1.22 3.65 -29.84
CA ASN A 234 -0.30 2.97 -30.74
C ASN A 234 -0.21 1.48 -30.40
N SER A 235 -0.64 0.61 -31.33
CA SER A 235 -0.62 -0.84 -31.17
C SER A 235 0.78 -1.44 -31.00
N GLN A 236 1.83 -0.70 -31.34
CA GLN A 236 3.23 -1.09 -31.14
C GLN A 236 3.75 -0.76 -29.73
N THR A 237 2.97 -0.05 -28.91
CA THR A 237 3.38 0.29 -27.54
C THR A 237 3.32 -0.92 -26.62
N THR A 238 4.47 -1.34 -26.11
CA THR A 238 4.59 -2.48 -25.20
C THR A 238 4.54 -2.06 -23.74
N LEU A 239 3.90 -2.87 -22.90
CA LEU A 239 3.94 -2.75 -21.45
C LEU A 239 4.82 -3.85 -20.85
N PHE A 240 5.80 -3.45 -20.06
CA PHE A 240 6.67 -4.36 -19.30
C PHE A 240 6.49 -4.07 -17.80
N ALA A 241 5.81 -4.99 -17.11
CA ALA A 241 5.49 -4.85 -15.69
C ALA A 241 6.35 -5.80 -14.85
N VAL A 242 6.86 -5.31 -13.73
CA VAL A 242 7.49 -6.13 -12.69
C VAL A 242 6.67 -5.98 -11.42
N GLY A 243 6.32 -7.09 -10.79
CA GLY A 243 5.58 -7.09 -9.55
C GLY A 243 5.64 -8.43 -8.82
N ASP A 244 5.25 -8.42 -7.56
CA ASP A 244 5.19 -9.60 -6.69
C ASP A 244 3.87 -9.61 -5.93
N ASP A 245 2.94 -10.48 -6.32
CA ASP A 245 1.63 -10.65 -5.68
C ASP A 245 1.77 -10.94 -4.18
N TRP A 246 2.82 -11.64 -3.75
CA TRP A 246 3.07 -11.94 -2.33
C TRP A 246 3.41 -10.69 -1.51
N GLN A 247 3.71 -9.56 -2.15
CA GLN A 247 4.01 -8.26 -1.52
C GLN A 247 2.92 -7.20 -1.76
N ALA A 248 1.72 -7.61 -2.20
CA ALA A 248 0.57 -6.73 -2.37
C ALA A 248 -0.10 -6.40 -1.02
N ILE A 249 0.33 -5.32 -0.36
CA ILE A 249 -0.13 -4.94 0.98
C ILE A 249 -0.73 -3.53 1.04
N TYR A 250 -1.15 -2.99 -0.11
CA TYR A 250 -1.64 -1.62 -0.24
C TYR A 250 -3.10 -1.54 -0.73
N ARG A 251 -3.92 -2.58 -0.51
CA ARG A 251 -5.34 -2.54 -0.89
C ARG A 251 -6.06 -1.35 -0.27
N PHE A 252 -5.72 -0.98 0.96
CA PHE A 252 -6.29 0.20 1.64
C PHE A 252 -6.10 1.53 0.88
N SER A 253 -5.15 1.58 -0.08
CA SER A 253 -4.90 2.72 -0.97
C SER A 253 -5.53 2.57 -2.36
N GLY A 254 -6.34 1.53 -2.58
CA GLY A 254 -7.04 1.24 -3.83
C GLY A 254 -6.29 0.31 -4.79
N ALA A 255 -5.19 -0.32 -4.37
CA ALA A 255 -4.49 -1.31 -5.18
C ALA A 255 -5.37 -2.57 -5.37
N GLN A 256 -5.46 -3.05 -6.61
CA GLN A 256 -6.28 -4.22 -6.96
C GLN A 256 -5.37 -5.36 -7.43
N LEU A 257 -5.24 -6.39 -6.59
CA LEU A 257 -4.36 -7.53 -6.84
C LEU A 257 -4.67 -8.25 -8.16
N SER A 258 -5.94 -8.38 -8.54
CA SER A 258 -6.33 -9.08 -9.77
C SER A 258 -5.80 -8.43 -11.05
N LEU A 259 -5.45 -7.14 -11.02
CA LEU A 259 -4.76 -6.49 -12.15
C LEU A 259 -3.35 -7.07 -12.37
N THR A 260 -2.76 -7.68 -11.34
CA THR A 260 -1.47 -8.37 -11.40
C THR A 260 -1.64 -9.86 -11.63
N THR A 261 -2.48 -10.54 -10.84
CA THR A 261 -2.63 -12.01 -10.94
C THR A 261 -3.36 -12.45 -12.21
N ALA A 262 -4.23 -11.60 -12.76
CA ALA A 262 -4.92 -11.80 -14.03
C ALA A 262 -4.46 -10.79 -15.10
N PHE A 263 -3.15 -10.49 -15.13
CA PHE A 263 -2.55 -9.49 -16.01
C PHE A 263 -3.02 -9.61 -17.47
N HIS A 264 -2.99 -10.81 -18.04
CA HIS A 264 -3.36 -11.04 -19.44
C HIS A 264 -4.82 -10.74 -19.76
N GLN A 265 -5.73 -10.88 -18.80
CA GLN A 265 -7.15 -10.54 -18.99
C GLN A 265 -7.35 -9.03 -19.16
N THR A 266 -6.46 -8.22 -18.55
CA THR A 266 -6.57 -6.75 -18.58
C THR A 266 -5.70 -6.13 -19.68
N PHE A 267 -4.48 -6.61 -19.85
CA PHE A 267 -3.46 -5.99 -20.70
C PHE A 267 -3.17 -6.80 -21.98
N GLY A 268 -3.88 -7.90 -22.20
CA GLY A 268 -3.72 -8.78 -23.36
C GLY A 268 -2.59 -9.80 -23.22
N GLU A 269 -2.42 -10.59 -24.27
CA GLU A 269 -1.40 -11.64 -24.35
C GLU A 269 0.03 -11.08 -24.23
N GLY A 270 0.92 -11.86 -23.64
CA GLY A 270 2.33 -11.50 -23.47
C GLY A 270 3.14 -12.61 -22.80
N GLU A 271 4.46 -12.42 -22.75
CA GLU A 271 5.36 -13.35 -22.08
C GLU A 271 5.35 -13.13 -20.56
N HIS A 272 5.34 -14.23 -19.80
CA HIS A 272 5.46 -14.21 -18.34
C HIS A 272 6.76 -14.90 -17.92
N CYS A 273 7.61 -14.17 -17.19
CA CYS A 273 8.90 -14.65 -16.73
C CYS A 273 8.98 -14.62 -15.20
N HIS A 274 9.31 -15.76 -14.59
CA HIS A 274 9.54 -15.85 -13.16
C HIS A 274 10.99 -15.55 -12.83
N LEU A 275 11.20 -14.57 -11.94
CA LEU A 275 12.50 -14.36 -11.29
C LEU A 275 12.51 -15.19 -10.01
N ASP A 276 13.02 -16.42 -10.12
CA ASP A 276 12.91 -17.44 -9.09
C ASP A 276 14.08 -17.47 -8.10
N THR A 277 15.02 -16.52 -8.18
CA THR A 277 16.23 -16.54 -7.35
C THR A 277 16.33 -15.28 -6.51
N THR A 278 16.33 -15.44 -5.19
CA THR A 278 16.55 -14.36 -4.22
C THR A 278 18.02 -14.27 -3.81
N TYR A 279 18.50 -13.04 -3.76
CA TYR A 279 19.81 -12.67 -3.22
C TYR A 279 19.69 -12.02 -1.83
N ARG A 280 18.47 -11.95 -1.29
CA ARG A 280 18.14 -11.13 -0.11
C ARG A 280 18.25 -11.90 1.19
N PHE A 281 17.78 -13.14 1.21
CA PHE A 281 17.60 -13.90 2.44
C PHE A 281 17.94 -15.36 2.21
N ASN A 282 18.28 -16.07 3.28
CA ASN A 282 18.67 -17.47 3.21
C ASN A 282 17.51 -18.43 2.90
N SER A 283 17.85 -19.66 2.52
CA SER A 283 16.91 -20.70 2.10
C SER A 283 15.84 -21.03 3.14
N ARG A 284 16.16 -20.96 4.44
CA ARG A 284 15.18 -21.24 5.49
C ARG A 284 14.12 -20.15 5.62
N ILE A 285 14.52 -18.88 5.58
CA ILE A 285 13.57 -17.75 5.57
C ILE A 285 12.65 -17.87 4.36
N GLY A 286 13.23 -18.15 3.17
CA GLY A 286 12.48 -18.34 1.94
C GLY A 286 11.46 -19.49 2.03
N ASP A 287 11.91 -20.69 2.44
CA ASP A 287 11.04 -21.85 2.60
C ASP A 287 9.82 -21.57 3.48
N ILE A 288 10.04 -21.01 4.68
CA ILE A 288 8.95 -20.69 5.61
C ILE A 288 8.01 -19.64 5.03
N ALA A 289 8.55 -18.53 4.51
CA ALA A 289 7.75 -17.44 3.98
C ALA A 289 6.91 -17.88 2.78
N ASN A 290 7.50 -18.63 1.85
CA ASN A 290 6.85 -19.14 0.65
C ASN A 290 5.72 -20.11 1.01
N ARG A 291 6.00 -21.13 1.84
CA ARG A 291 4.99 -22.11 2.24
C ARG A 291 3.86 -21.45 3.03
N PHE A 292 4.17 -20.43 3.83
CA PHE A 292 3.15 -19.70 4.59
C PHE A 292 2.21 -18.88 3.70
N VAL A 293 2.75 -18.09 2.78
CA VAL A 293 1.92 -17.22 1.92
C VAL A 293 1.11 -18.02 0.89
N GLN A 294 1.67 -19.14 0.40
CA GLN A 294 1.02 -20.04 -0.56
C GLN A 294 -0.05 -20.96 0.05
N GLN A 295 -0.29 -20.89 1.37
CA GLN A 295 -1.51 -21.48 1.94
C GLN A 295 -2.77 -20.86 1.33
N ASN A 296 -2.69 -19.59 0.89
CA ASN A 296 -3.73 -18.97 0.09
C ASN A 296 -3.63 -19.46 -1.37
N PRO A 297 -4.61 -20.21 -1.90
CA PRO A 297 -4.56 -20.77 -3.25
C PRO A 297 -4.67 -19.73 -4.36
N HIS A 298 -5.08 -18.49 -4.04
CA HIS A 298 -5.15 -17.38 -5.00
C HIS A 298 -3.79 -16.75 -5.31
N GLN A 299 -2.74 -17.06 -4.53
CA GLN A 299 -1.39 -16.59 -4.82
C GLN A 299 -0.80 -17.36 -6.01
N LEU A 300 -0.03 -16.66 -6.83
CA LEU A 300 0.68 -17.27 -7.94
C LEU A 300 1.72 -18.25 -7.39
N LYS A 301 1.63 -19.51 -7.81
CA LYS A 301 2.64 -20.52 -7.51
C LYS A 301 3.88 -20.23 -8.33
N LYS A 302 4.97 -19.87 -7.66
CA LYS A 302 6.26 -19.61 -8.28
C LYS A 302 7.38 -20.13 -7.36
N PRO A 303 8.45 -20.72 -7.92
CA PRO A 303 9.62 -21.09 -7.14
C PRO A 303 10.35 -19.83 -6.64
N LEU A 304 10.97 -19.92 -5.47
CA LEU A 304 11.89 -18.89 -4.98
C LEU A 304 13.07 -19.56 -4.24
N ASN A 305 14.16 -19.73 -4.96
CA ASN A 305 15.43 -20.31 -4.56
C ASN A 305 16.29 -19.25 -3.89
N SER A 306 17.06 -19.65 -2.87
CA SER A 306 18.05 -18.79 -2.22
C SER A 306 19.45 -19.34 -2.45
N LEU A 307 20.41 -18.43 -2.65
CA LEU A 307 21.83 -18.76 -2.82
C LEU A 307 22.55 -18.99 -1.49
N THR A 308 21.94 -18.61 -0.36
CA THR A 308 22.56 -18.73 0.97
C THR A 308 21.83 -19.78 1.80
N PRO A 309 22.50 -20.81 2.34
CA PRO A 309 21.84 -21.78 3.20
C PRO A 309 21.44 -21.15 4.54
N GLY A 310 20.24 -21.49 5.03
CA GLY A 310 19.77 -21.10 6.36
C GLY A 310 19.69 -22.28 7.32
N ASP A 311 20.11 -22.09 8.57
CA ASP A 311 19.93 -23.11 9.62
C ASP A 311 18.47 -23.15 10.11
N LYS A 312 18.10 -24.21 10.85
CA LYS A 312 16.73 -24.40 11.37
C LYS A 312 16.23 -23.24 12.24
N LYS A 313 17.14 -22.50 12.89
CA LYS A 313 16.86 -21.36 13.78
C LYS A 313 16.89 -20.01 13.05
N ALA A 314 17.06 -19.98 11.73
CA ALA A 314 16.98 -18.75 10.94
C ALA A 314 15.59 -18.09 11.02
N VAL A 315 14.55 -18.87 11.30
CA VAL A 315 13.22 -18.38 11.69
C VAL A 315 12.86 -19.05 13.01
N THR A 316 12.57 -18.26 14.04
CA THR A 316 12.31 -18.79 15.39
C THR A 316 11.11 -18.08 16.03
N LEU A 317 10.20 -18.87 16.63
CA LEU A 317 9.17 -18.36 17.53
C LEU A 317 9.76 -18.17 18.93
N LEU A 318 9.56 -17.01 19.52
CA LEU A 318 10.09 -16.65 20.83
C LEU A 318 9.00 -15.97 21.66
N ASP A 319 9.01 -16.18 22.96
CA ASP A 319 8.10 -15.47 23.87
C ASP A 319 8.40 -13.97 23.88
N GLU A 320 7.37 -13.13 23.84
CA GLU A 320 7.53 -11.67 23.76
C GLU A 320 8.30 -11.06 24.94
N SER A 321 8.27 -11.67 26.14
CA SER A 321 9.05 -11.22 27.29
C SER A 321 10.56 -11.34 27.08
N GLN A 322 11.00 -12.10 26.09
CA GLN A 322 12.42 -12.35 25.80
C GLN A 322 13.03 -11.30 24.87
N LEU A 323 12.31 -10.25 24.46
CA LEU A 323 12.84 -9.19 23.59
C LEU A 323 14.18 -8.64 24.11
N ASP A 324 14.18 -8.24 25.37
CA ASP A 324 15.35 -7.61 26.00
C ASP A 324 16.52 -8.59 26.11
N ALA A 325 16.25 -9.84 26.50
CA ALA A 325 17.27 -10.90 26.56
C ALA A 325 17.82 -11.23 25.16
N LEU A 326 17.00 -11.14 24.11
CA LEU A 326 17.42 -11.33 22.73
C LEU A 326 18.33 -10.21 22.27
N LEU A 327 18.00 -8.96 22.60
CA LEU A 327 18.85 -7.80 22.30
C LEU A 327 20.16 -7.84 23.12
N ASP A 328 20.12 -8.27 24.38
CA ASP A 328 21.32 -8.52 25.21
C ASP A 328 22.22 -9.57 24.54
N LYS A 329 21.63 -10.66 24.02
CA LYS A 329 22.37 -11.70 23.29
C LYS A 329 22.95 -11.18 21.97
N LEU A 330 22.17 -10.42 21.19
CA LEU A 330 22.61 -9.81 19.93
C LEU A 330 23.77 -8.84 20.15
N SER A 331 23.74 -8.06 21.23
CA SER A 331 24.84 -7.16 21.63
C SER A 331 26.18 -7.88 21.82
N GLY A 332 26.15 -9.19 22.09
CA GLY A 332 27.34 -10.01 22.23
C GLY A 332 28.00 -10.45 20.91
N TYR A 333 27.31 -10.38 19.76
CA TYR A 333 27.86 -10.91 18.50
C TYR A 333 27.46 -10.17 17.21
N ALA A 334 26.38 -9.38 17.20
CA ALA A 334 26.01 -8.58 16.04
C ALA A 334 27.08 -7.52 15.79
N LYS A 335 27.48 -7.37 14.54
CA LYS A 335 28.51 -6.39 14.16
C LYS A 335 27.93 -4.98 14.12
N GLU A 336 28.80 -3.98 14.23
CA GLU A 336 28.38 -2.57 14.23
C GLU A 336 27.77 -2.14 12.89
N ASP A 337 28.06 -2.82 11.79
CA ASP A 337 27.48 -2.60 10.46
C ASP A 337 26.23 -3.45 10.19
N GLU A 338 25.90 -4.41 11.07
CA GLU A 338 24.72 -5.26 10.95
C GLU A 338 23.48 -4.56 11.53
N ARG A 339 22.44 -4.47 10.72
CA ARG A 339 21.19 -3.78 11.07
C ARG A 339 20.19 -4.73 11.72
N ILE A 340 19.55 -4.27 12.79
CA ILE A 340 18.44 -4.95 13.47
C ILE A 340 17.16 -4.15 13.25
N LEU A 341 16.15 -4.80 12.68
CA LEU A 341 14.87 -4.18 12.40
C LEU A 341 13.76 -4.78 13.28
N VAL A 342 13.25 -3.99 14.21
CA VAL A 342 12.08 -4.33 15.01
C VAL A 342 10.81 -3.91 14.27
N LEU A 343 9.97 -4.87 13.93
CA LEU A 343 8.74 -4.67 13.17
C LEU A 343 7.50 -4.89 14.03
N ALA A 344 6.48 -4.06 13.83
CA ALA A 344 5.16 -4.26 14.42
C ALA A 344 4.04 -3.92 13.42
N ARG A 345 2.81 -4.32 13.72
CA ARG A 345 1.65 -3.97 12.88
C ARG A 345 1.34 -2.47 12.89
N TYR A 346 1.51 -1.83 14.05
CA TYR A 346 1.20 -0.42 14.28
C TYR A 346 2.35 0.30 15.01
N HIS A 347 2.45 1.63 14.84
CA HIS A 347 3.50 2.43 15.45
C HIS A 347 3.43 2.46 16.99
N HIS A 348 2.22 2.46 17.57
CA HIS A 348 2.03 2.50 19.02
C HIS A 348 2.47 1.22 19.74
N LEU A 349 2.72 0.14 18.99
CA LEU A 349 3.27 -1.12 19.50
C LEU A 349 4.79 -1.11 19.62
N LYS A 350 5.44 0.05 19.49
CA LYS A 350 6.87 0.19 19.74
C LYS A 350 7.19 -0.26 21.18
N PRO A 351 8.06 -1.27 21.36
CA PRO A 351 8.41 -1.73 22.71
C PRO A 351 9.05 -0.60 23.52
N ALA A 352 8.63 -0.46 24.78
CA ALA A 352 9.12 0.59 25.67
C ALA A 352 10.64 0.51 25.90
N SER A 353 11.22 -0.70 25.90
CA SER A 353 12.67 -0.89 26.06
C SER A 353 13.50 -0.21 24.96
N LEU A 354 12.93 -0.04 23.76
CA LEU A 354 13.61 0.67 22.67
C LEU A 354 13.80 2.17 22.93
N GLN A 355 13.09 2.76 23.89
CA GLN A 355 13.34 4.15 24.30
C GLN A 355 14.72 4.34 24.93
N LYS A 356 15.27 3.27 25.53
CA LYS A 356 16.60 3.25 26.16
C LYS A 356 17.62 2.44 25.35
N ALA A 357 17.33 2.13 24.09
CA ALA A 357 18.19 1.29 23.26
C ALA A 357 19.61 1.84 23.12
N ALA A 358 19.75 3.15 22.89
CA ALA A 358 21.05 3.79 22.69
C ALA A 358 21.98 3.69 23.91
N THR A 359 21.43 3.62 25.13
CA THR A 359 22.23 3.48 26.36
C THR A 359 22.44 2.02 26.75
N ARG A 360 21.44 1.16 26.53
CA ARG A 360 21.52 -0.26 26.91
C ARG A 360 22.29 -1.12 25.91
N TRP A 361 22.16 -0.83 24.61
CA TRP A 361 22.80 -1.55 23.52
C TRP A 361 23.52 -0.59 22.55
N PRO A 362 24.53 0.15 23.03
CA PRO A 362 25.15 1.24 22.26
C PRO A 362 25.83 0.79 20.95
N LYS A 363 26.16 -0.50 20.82
CA LYS A 363 26.79 -1.08 19.62
C LYS A 363 25.80 -1.60 18.58
N LEU A 364 24.51 -1.67 18.92
CA LEU A 364 23.49 -2.24 18.03
C LEU A 364 22.84 -1.14 17.18
N GLN A 365 22.77 -1.36 15.86
CA GLN A 365 21.95 -0.53 14.97
C GLN A 365 20.50 -1.02 14.98
N ILE A 366 19.68 -0.47 15.90
CA ILE A 366 18.28 -0.89 16.07
C ILE A 366 17.33 0.15 15.48
N ASP A 367 16.54 -0.25 14.50
CA ASP A 367 15.44 0.52 13.95
C ASP A 367 14.09 -0.07 14.35
N PHE A 368 13.09 0.81 14.50
CA PHE A 368 11.69 0.41 14.64
C PHE A 368 10.83 1.02 13.54
N MET A 369 9.98 0.20 12.92
CA MET A 369 8.95 0.69 11.99
C MET A 369 7.79 -0.31 11.87
N THR A 370 6.72 0.10 11.20
CA THR A 370 5.66 -0.84 10.85
C THR A 370 6.07 -1.77 9.73
N ILE A 371 5.45 -2.95 9.67
CA ILE A 371 5.69 -3.90 8.58
C ILE A 371 5.46 -3.24 7.20
N HIS A 372 4.40 -2.42 7.07
CA HIS A 372 4.12 -1.67 5.84
C HIS A 372 5.26 -0.72 5.44
N ALA A 373 5.82 0.02 6.39
CA ALA A 373 6.91 0.97 6.14
C ALA A 373 8.25 0.26 5.82
N SER A 374 8.36 -1.02 6.19
CA SER A 374 9.55 -1.84 5.91
C SER A 374 9.61 -2.38 4.49
N LYS A 375 8.52 -2.32 3.70
CA LYS A 375 8.50 -2.78 2.30
C LYS A 375 9.60 -2.05 1.52
N GLY A 376 10.36 -2.80 0.73
CA GLY A 376 11.54 -2.33 0.01
C GLY A 376 12.84 -2.29 0.84
N GLN A 377 12.77 -2.29 2.18
CA GLN A 377 13.95 -2.30 3.04
C GLN A 377 14.45 -3.72 3.35
N GLN A 378 15.63 -3.80 3.97
CA GLN A 378 16.26 -5.02 4.45
C GLN A 378 17.07 -4.73 5.72
N ALA A 379 17.28 -5.77 6.53
CA ALA A 379 18.17 -5.75 7.69
C ALA A 379 18.78 -7.15 7.89
N ASP A 380 19.91 -7.24 8.56
CA ASP A 380 20.56 -8.53 8.85
C ASP A 380 19.69 -9.39 9.76
N TYR A 381 19.07 -8.73 10.74
CA TYR A 381 18.18 -9.33 11.72
C TYR A 381 16.81 -8.65 11.73
N VAL A 382 15.74 -9.43 11.82
CA VAL A 382 14.37 -8.92 12.02
C VAL A 382 13.78 -9.50 13.29
N ILE A 383 13.15 -8.64 14.08
CA ILE A 383 12.39 -9.01 15.27
C ILE A 383 10.96 -8.52 15.05
N LEU A 384 10.03 -9.43 14.79
CA LEU A 384 8.61 -9.10 14.67
C LEU A 384 7.95 -9.21 16.06
N VAL A 385 7.33 -8.13 16.50
CA VAL A 385 6.57 -8.06 17.76
C VAL A 385 5.06 -7.98 17.51
N GLY A 386 4.27 -8.30 18.54
CA GLY A 386 2.81 -8.19 18.50
C GLY A 386 2.10 -9.38 17.86
N LEU A 387 2.70 -10.58 17.83
CA LEU A 387 2.01 -11.80 17.44
C LEU A 387 1.09 -12.30 18.56
N GLN A 388 -0.07 -11.66 18.65
CA GLN A 388 -1.15 -11.97 19.57
C GLN A 388 -2.51 -11.86 18.86
N GLU A 389 -3.56 -12.43 19.46
CA GLU A 389 -4.94 -12.17 19.02
C GLU A 389 -5.44 -10.83 19.59
N GLY A 390 -6.55 -10.35 19.02
CA GLY A 390 -7.27 -9.17 19.50
C GLY A 390 -7.00 -7.90 18.70
N ASN A 391 -7.41 -6.78 19.27
CA ASN A 391 -7.54 -5.52 18.55
C ASN A 391 -6.23 -4.90 18.06
N ASP A 392 -5.14 -5.15 18.77
CA ASP A 392 -3.78 -4.74 18.41
C ASP A 392 -2.94 -5.92 17.91
N GLY A 393 -3.59 -7.06 17.66
CA GLY A 393 -2.95 -8.29 17.23
C GLY A 393 -2.44 -8.27 15.79
N PHE A 394 -1.67 -9.31 15.47
CA PHE A 394 -1.23 -9.60 14.11
C PHE A 394 -1.48 -11.09 13.83
N PRO A 395 -2.47 -11.47 12.98
CA PRO A 395 -3.23 -10.61 12.06
C PRO A 395 -4.17 -9.62 12.74
N ALA A 396 -4.36 -8.45 12.13
CA ALA A 396 -5.35 -7.49 12.59
C ALA A 396 -6.77 -7.92 12.19
N PRO A 397 -7.79 -7.76 13.07
CA PRO A 397 -9.16 -8.06 12.71
C PRO A 397 -9.66 -7.12 11.60
N ALA A 398 -10.53 -7.62 10.73
CA ALA A 398 -11.20 -6.80 9.73
C ALA A 398 -12.04 -5.71 10.40
N ARG A 399 -11.81 -4.45 10.02
CA ARG A 399 -12.49 -3.25 10.57
C ARG A 399 -12.96 -2.29 9.48
N GLU A 400 -13.25 -2.83 8.31
CA GLU A 400 -13.73 -2.03 7.19
C GLU A 400 -15.17 -1.60 7.45
N SER A 401 -15.46 -0.31 7.27
CA SER A 401 -16.84 0.15 7.27
C SER A 401 -17.48 -0.18 5.92
N ILE A 402 -18.79 0.03 5.80
CA ILE A 402 -19.51 -0.19 4.55
C ILE A 402 -18.91 0.64 3.40
N MET A 403 -18.32 1.80 3.71
CA MET A 403 -17.65 2.63 2.72
C MET A 403 -16.39 1.96 2.18
N GLU A 404 -15.52 1.46 3.06
CA GLU A 404 -14.33 0.70 2.66
C GLU A 404 -14.71 -0.57 1.90
N SER A 405 -15.66 -1.37 2.39
CA SER A 405 -16.08 -2.63 1.76
C SER A 405 -16.66 -2.44 0.35
N ALA A 406 -17.34 -1.32 0.10
CA ALA A 406 -17.97 -1.05 -1.20
C ALA A 406 -17.06 -0.33 -2.20
N LEU A 407 -16.09 0.48 -1.75
CA LEU A 407 -15.24 1.31 -2.61
C LEU A 407 -13.83 0.75 -2.83
N LEU A 408 -13.34 -0.11 -1.95
CA LEU A 408 -12.07 -0.80 -2.15
C LEU A 408 -12.27 -2.04 -3.04
N PRO A 409 -11.21 -2.49 -3.71
CA PRO A 409 -11.23 -3.78 -4.41
C PRO A 409 -11.69 -4.91 -3.49
N GLN A 410 -12.32 -5.95 -4.03
CA GLN A 410 -12.77 -7.07 -3.21
C GLN A 410 -11.59 -7.77 -2.53
N VAL A 411 -11.81 -8.21 -1.30
CA VAL A 411 -10.85 -9.06 -0.57
C VAL A 411 -10.92 -10.46 -1.18
N GLU A 412 -9.78 -11.16 -1.20
CA GLU A 412 -9.75 -12.57 -1.58
C GLU A 412 -10.56 -13.42 -0.59
N ASP A 413 -11.19 -14.48 -1.09
CA ASP A 413 -11.91 -15.46 -0.28
C ASP A 413 -10.93 -16.42 0.41
N PHE A 414 -10.07 -15.85 1.25
CA PHE A 414 -9.13 -16.59 2.08
C PHE A 414 -8.87 -15.86 3.41
N PRO A 415 -8.86 -16.58 4.55
CA PRO A 415 -8.67 -15.96 5.85
C PRO A 415 -7.37 -15.16 5.95
N ASP A 416 -7.51 -13.89 6.35
CA ASP A 416 -6.40 -12.98 6.62
C ASP A 416 -5.45 -12.80 5.41
N ALA A 417 -5.96 -12.88 4.16
CA ALA A 417 -5.15 -12.89 2.94
C ALA A 417 -4.09 -11.77 2.85
N GLU A 418 -4.48 -10.51 3.08
CA GLU A 418 -3.53 -9.38 3.07
C GLU A 418 -2.56 -9.43 4.27
N GLU A 419 -3.03 -9.80 5.46
CA GLU A 419 -2.17 -9.91 6.65
C GLU A 419 -1.16 -11.07 6.52
N ARG A 420 -1.46 -12.10 5.73
CA ARG A 420 -0.50 -13.16 5.38
C ARG A 420 0.60 -12.67 4.44
N ARG A 421 0.25 -11.86 3.43
CA ARG A 421 1.24 -11.14 2.61
C ARG A 421 2.06 -10.17 3.45
N LEU A 422 1.44 -9.54 4.44
CA LEU A 422 2.14 -8.69 5.39
C LEU A 422 3.17 -9.49 6.20
N LEU A 423 2.85 -10.71 6.65
CA LEU A 423 3.81 -11.58 7.33
C LEU A 423 4.94 -12.00 6.38
N TYR A 424 4.62 -12.36 5.14
CA TYR A 424 5.62 -12.63 4.10
C TYR A 424 6.59 -11.44 3.93
N VAL A 425 6.07 -10.21 3.84
CA VAL A 425 6.90 -9.00 3.78
C VAL A 425 7.80 -8.91 5.01
N ALA A 426 7.28 -9.09 6.22
CA ALA A 426 8.04 -9.03 7.47
C ALA A 426 9.18 -10.07 7.50
N LEU A 427 8.88 -11.34 7.20
CA LEU A 427 9.87 -12.42 7.18
C LEU A 427 11.00 -12.13 6.19
N THR A 428 10.65 -11.69 4.99
CA THR A 428 11.60 -11.44 3.89
C THR A 428 12.39 -10.14 4.01
N ARG A 429 12.22 -9.38 5.11
CA ARG A 429 13.10 -8.23 5.41
C ARG A 429 14.44 -8.66 5.99
N ALA A 430 14.53 -9.84 6.62
CA ALA A 430 15.76 -10.34 7.23
C ALA A 430 16.67 -10.97 6.20
N ARG A 431 17.98 -10.71 6.30
CA ARG A 431 19.00 -11.45 5.53
C ARG A 431 19.40 -12.74 6.22
N ALA A 432 19.61 -12.70 7.53
CA ALA A 432 20.18 -13.80 8.31
C ALA A 432 19.15 -14.47 9.25
N ARG A 433 18.50 -13.73 10.15
CA ARG A 433 17.57 -14.33 11.13
C ARG A 433 16.32 -13.50 11.37
N VAL A 434 15.22 -14.20 11.63
CA VAL A 434 13.93 -13.65 12.06
C VAL A 434 13.53 -14.25 13.41
N TRP A 435 13.17 -13.40 14.36
CA TRP A 435 12.48 -13.79 15.59
C TRP A 435 11.04 -13.28 15.55
N LEU A 436 10.11 -14.18 15.82
CA LEU A 436 8.67 -13.96 15.81
C LEU A 436 8.21 -13.98 17.28
N LEU A 437 8.08 -12.80 17.88
CA LEU A 437 7.74 -12.63 19.29
C LEU A 437 6.22 -12.70 19.46
N PHE A 438 5.78 -13.73 20.18
CA PHE A 438 4.36 -14.01 20.41
C PHE A 438 4.00 -13.97 21.89
N ASN A 439 2.76 -13.58 22.17
CA ASN A 439 2.17 -13.64 23.49
C ASN A 439 1.76 -15.09 23.79
N LYS A 440 2.26 -15.68 24.88
CA LYS A 440 1.93 -17.09 25.22
C LYS A 440 0.50 -17.29 25.71
N ASP A 441 -0.06 -16.30 26.39
CA ASP A 441 -1.39 -16.40 27.01
C ASP A 441 -2.50 -16.19 25.97
N ASN A 442 -2.22 -15.40 24.93
CA ASN A 442 -3.13 -15.09 23.84
C ASN A 442 -2.41 -15.07 22.47
N PRO A 443 -1.88 -16.22 22.01
CA PRO A 443 -1.04 -16.29 20.83
C PRO A 443 -1.84 -16.00 19.55
N SER A 444 -1.21 -15.31 18.61
CA SER A 444 -1.76 -15.16 17.25
C SER A 444 -2.00 -16.51 16.59
N ARG A 445 -3.10 -16.63 15.84
CA ARG A 445 -3.34 -17.79 14.96
C ARG A 445 -2.19 -18.09 13.99
N PHE A 446 -1.38 -17.10 13.60
CA PHE A 446 -0.20 -17.32 12.74
C PHE A 446 0.88 -18.15 13.44
N VAL A 447 0.95 -18.14 14.78
CA VAL A 447 1.90 -18.94 15.55
C VAL A 447 1.71 -20.43 15.27
N GLU A 448 0.46 -20.91 15.25
CA GLU A 448 0.19 -22.33 15.00
C GLU A 448 0.46 -22.71 13.55
N ALA A 449 0.08 -21.85 12.59
CA ALA A 449 0.40 -22.03 11.19
C ALA A 449 1.93 -22.10 10.95
N LEU A 450 2.73 -21.31 11.68
CA LEU A 450 4.19 -21.34 11.60
C LEU A 450 4.80 -22.62 12.22
N LYS A 451 4.25 -23.12 13.34
CA LYS A 451 4.69 -24.40 13.92
C LYS A 451 4.46 -25.56 12.95
N GLN A 452 3.33 -25.57 12.25
CA GLN A 452 3.02 -26.56 11.20
C GLN A 452 4.00 -26.51 10.03
N LEU A 453 4.74 -25.41 9.87
CA LEU A 453 5.82 -25.24 8.89
C LEU A 453 7.21 -25.54 9.48
N ASP A 454 7.27 -26.20 10.63
CA ASP A 454 8.49 -26.60 11.34
C ASP A 454 9.29 -25.43 11.95
N VAL A 455 8.66 -24.27 12.17
CA VAL A 455 9.32 -23.16 12.87
C VAL A 455 9.51 -23.54 14.36
N PRO A 456 10.75 -23.59 14.88
CA PRO A 456 11.00 -23.97 16.26
C PRO A 456 10.51 -22.90 17.24
N VAL A 457 9.99 -23.35 18.38
CA VAL A 457 9.68 -22.50 19.54
C VAL A 457 10.86 -22.54 20.51
N ALA A 458 11.54 -21.42 20.68
CA ALA A 458 12.66 -21.29 21.60
C ALA A 458 12.20 -20.86 23.00
N ARG A 459 12.78 -21.47 24.04
CA ARG A 459 12.53 -21.05 25.44
C ARG A 459 13.35 -19.81 25.84
N LYS A 460 14.52 -19.64 25.22
CA LYS A 460 15.45 -18.53 25.42
C LYS A 460 16.05 -18.12 24.06
N PRO A 461 16.50 -16.86 23.92
CA PRO A 461 17.07 -16.32 22.69
C PRO A 461 18.24 -17.11 22.11
#